data_AF-S7VG79-F1
#
_entry.id   AF-S7VG79-F1
#
_cell.length_a   1.000
_cell.length_b   1.000
_cell.length_c   1.000
_cell.angle_alpha   90.00
_cell.angle_beta   90.00
_cell.angle_gamma   90.00
#
_symmetry.space_group_name_H-M   'P 1'
#
loop_
_entity.id
_entity.type
_entity.pdbx_description
1 polymer ?
#
loop_
_entity_poly.entity_id
_entity_poly.type
_entity_poly.pdbx_seq_one_letter_code
_entity_poly.pdbx_strand_id
1 'polypeptide(L)'
;MKGEDHLKKVIGRTLEDGRLQSFYLKGELVDRINVTFLKIGDCWLRVVSTDEMTNVKIEEDAIDEIEFYGDNEFKYPIELIDKHFPEFKKYIGKKLLDFKELVLKEAESMSFGINLYFEDNLNWVIHNQDYPIDRNVYYFNNKIPEDLKENKNEMLTLGGIQAEWLKMSIFASKEIAVYRK
;
A
#
# COMPACT_ATOMS: atom_id res chain seq x y z
N MET A 1 -4.07 -8.04 -5.65
CA MET A 1 -2.66 -7.70 -5.32
C MET A 1 -1.96 -8.95 -4.80
N LYS A 2 -0.66 -9.14 -5.06
CA LYS A 2 0.13 -10.22 -4.45
C LYS A 2 0.86 -9.71 -3.21
N GLY A 3 0.92 -10.52 -2.15
CA GLY A 3 1.68 -10.21 -0.94
C GLY A 3 0.95 -9.38 0.12
N GLU A 4 -0.38 -9.33 0.03
CA GLU A 4 -1.25 -8.65 1.01
C GLU A 4 -0.96 -9.04 2.47
N ASP A 5 -0.67 -10.32 2.71
CA ASP A 5 -0.37 -10.83 4.05
C ASP A 5 0.90 -10.22 4.66
N HIS A 6 1.84 -9.74 3.85
CA HIS A 6 3.02 -9.03 4.35
C HIS A 6 2.64 -7.65 4.90
N LEU A 7 1.74 -6.92 4.25
CA LEU A 7 1.21 -5.65 4.76
C LEU A 7 0.40 -5.87 6.04
N LYS A 8 -0.47 -6.90 6.07
CA LYS A 8 -1.26 -7.24 7.28
C LYS A 8 -0.38 -7.49 8.50
N LYS A 9 0.80 -8.11 8.34
CA LYS A 9 1.73 -8.39 9.44
C LYS A 9 2.35 -7.13 10.08
N VAL A 10 2.37 -6.02 9.35
CA VAL A 10 2.99 -4.78 9.80
C VAL A 10 1.97 -3.69 10.18
N ILE A 11 0.67 -3.97 10.09
CA ILE A 11 -0.36 -3.09 10.64
C ILE A 11 -0.12 -2.85 12.14
N GLY A 12 -0.27 -1.60 12.56
CA GLY A 12 -0.01 -1.12 13.90
C GLY A 12 1.47 -0.86 14.21
N ARG A 13 2.38 -1.13 13.27
CA ARG A 13 3.81 -0.82 13.40
C ARG A 13 4.15 0.52 12.75
N THR A 14 5.25 1.10 13.21
CA THR A 14 5.72 2.43 12.81
C THR A 14 6.53 2.36 11.51
N LEU A 15 6.28 3.30 10.59
CA LEU A 15 7.16 3.56 9.46
C LEU A 15 8.42 4.28 9.94
N GLU A 16 9.57 3.65 9.78
CA GLU A 16 10.86 4.13 10.29
C GLU A 16 11.72 4.78 9.20
N ASP A 17 11.63 4.27 7.97
CA ASP A 17 12.39 4.75 6.82
C ASP A 17 11.64 4.41 5.51
N GLY A 18 11.97 5.13 4.44
CA GLY A 18 11.46 4.86 3.11
C GLY A 18 12.50 5.19 2.05
N ARG A 19 12.73 4.21 1.17
CA ARG A 19 13.69 4.30 0.07
C ARG A 19 12.98 4.03 -1.26
N LEU A 20 13.52 4.58 -2.33
CA LEU A 20 13.08 4.29 -3.68
C LEU A 20 14.28 3.80 -4.49
N GLN A 21 14.00 2.91 -5.44
CA GLN A 21 14.93 2.57 -6.50
C GLN A 21 14.53 3.33 -7.76
N SER A 22 15.45 4.10 -8.32
CA SER A 22 15.28 4.64 -9.67
C SER A 22 15.91 3.71 -10.70
N PHE A 23 15.56 3.85 -11.98
CA PHE A 23 16.19 3.16 -13.10
C PHE A 23 16.84 4.17 -14.05
N TYR A 24 18.13 3.98 -14.30
CA TYR A 24 18.90 4.74 -15.27
C TYR A 24 19.43 3.83 -16.38
N LEU A 25 19.34 4.30 -17.62
CA LEU A 25 19.91 3.67 -18.81
C LEU A 25 20.91 4.63 -19.45
N LYS A 26 22.17 4.21 -19.58
CA LYS A 26 23.26 5.02 -20.17
C LYS A 26 23.38 6.41 -19.52
N GLY A 27 23.13 6.49 -18.22
CA GLY A 27 23.19 7.72 -17.42
C GLY A 27 21.93 8.58 -17.46
N GLU A 28 20.92 8.23 -18.27
CA GLU A 28 19.64 8.94 -18.33
C GLU A 28 18.61 8.30 -17.41
N LEU A 29 17.83 9.14 -16.71
CA LEU A 29 16.75 8.66 -15.85
C LEU A 29 15.59 8.16 -16.71
N VAL A 30 15.29 6.87 -16.61
CA VAL A 30 14.15 6.24 -17.29
C VAL A 30 12.92 6.24 -16.39
N ASP A 31 13.09 5.83 -15.13
CA ASP A 31 12.01 5.80 -14.14
C ASP A 31 12.52 6.23 -12.75
N ARG A 32 11.87 7.24 -12.17
CA ARG A 32 12.21 7.72 -10.82
C ARG A 32 11.79 6.71 -9.76
N ILE A 33 10.66 6.02 -9.93
CA ILE A 33 10.07 5.13 -8.92
C ILE A 33 9.92 3.75 -9.55
N ASN A 34 11.03 3.04 -9.74
CA ASN A 34 10.97 1.66 -10.21
C ASN A 34 10.51 0.71 -9.09
N VAL A 35 10.99 0.95 -7.87
CA VAL A 35 10.66 0.14 -6.67
C VAL A 35 10.55 1.04 -5.47
N THR A 36 9.59 0.75 -4.57
CA THR A 36 9.49 1.39 -3.26
C THR A 36 9.89 0.42 -2.16
N PHE A 37 10.70 0.86 -1.21
CA PHE A 37 11.07 0.11 -0.02
C PHE A 37 10.62 0.85 1.24
N LEU A 38 9.94 0.14 2.15
CA LEU A 38 9.39 0.70 3.39
C LEU A 38 9.93 -0.05 4.60
N LYS A 39 10.60 0.64 5.52
CA LYS A 39 11.00 0.03 6.79
C LYS A 39 9.87 0.22 7.79
N ILE A 40 9.18 -0.86 8.15
CA ILE A 40 8.05 -0.81 9.07
C ILE A 40 8.29 -1.79 10.23
N GLY A 41 8.66 -1.24 11.40
CA GLY A 41 9.26 -2.02 12.47
C GLY A 41 10.51 -2.76 11.99
N ASP A 42 10.63 -4.04 12.35
CA ASP A 42 11.85 -4.84 12.10
C ASP A 42 11.99 -5.40 10.67
N CYS A 43 11.18 -4.96 9.70
CA CYS A 43 11.26 -5.48 8.33
C CYS A 43 11.19 -4.40 7.26
N TRP A 44 11.89 -4.65 6.16
CA TRP A 44 11.73 -3.92 4.91
C TRP A 44 10.63 -4.58 4.07
N LEU A 45 9.72 -3.77 3.54
CA LEU A 45 8.75 -4.18 2.53
C LEU A 45 9.17 -3.61 1.18
N ARG A 46 9.24 -4.47 0.17
CA ARG A 46 9.41 -4.09 -1.23
C ARG A 46 8.04 -4.02 -1.89
N VAL A 47 7.71 -2.89 -2.49
CA VAL A 47 6.49 -2.66 -3.28
C VAL A 47 6.88 -2.38 -4.72
N VAL A 48 6.27 -3.14 -5.64
CA VAL A 48 6.38 -2.95 -7.09
C VAL A 48 4.97 -2.94 -7.67
N SER A 49 4.64 -1.89 -8.42
CA SER A 49 3.38 -1.78 -9.15
C SER A 49 3.68 -1.66 -10.64
N THR A 50 2.92 -2.42 -11.43
CA THR A 50 2.90 -2.35 -12.91
C THR A 50 1.48 -2.02 -13.37
N ASP A 51 1.29 -1.93 -14.67
CA ASP A 51 0.02 -1.79 -15.39
C ASP A 51 -1.00 -2.93 -15.17
N GLU A 52 -0.63 -4.01 -14.48
CA GLU A 52 -1.54 -5.15 -14.24
C GLU A 52 -1.56 -5.61 -12.77
N MET A 53 -0.44 -5.44 -12.08
CA MET A 53 -0.23 -6.07 -10.78
C MET A 53 0.59 -5.22 -9.82
N THR A 54 0.10 -5.10 -8.59
CA THR A 54 0.92 -4.71 -7.44
C THR A 54 1.40 -5.93 -6.66
N ASN A 55 2.68 -5.94 -6.32
CA ASN A 55 3.36 -6.99 -5.59
C ASN A 55 4.07 -6.41 -4.37
N VAL A 56 3.80 -6.99 -3.20
CA VAL A 56 4.48 -6.65 -1.95
C VAL A 56 5.23 -7.86 -1.42
N LYS A 57 6.48 -7.67 -1.02
CA LYS A 57 7.29 -8.74 -0.41
C LYS A 57 8.03 -8.20 0.80
N ILE A 58 8.35 -9.08 1.75
CA ILE A 58 9.39 -8.79 2.73
C ILE A 58 10.73 -8.88 2.00
N GLU A 59 11.54 -7.86 2.19
CA GLU A 59 12.90 -7.79 1.68
C GLU A 59 13.85 -8.23 2.79
N GLU A 60 14.70 -9.21 2.49
CA GLU A 60 15.63 -9.81 3.45
C GLU A 60 16.97 -9.06 3.47
N ASP A 61 17.27 -8.35 2.38
CA ASP A 61 18.47 -7.54 2.25
C ASP A 61 18.44 -6.34 3.20
N ALA A 62 19.63 -5.95 3.68
CA ALA A 62 19.85 -4.69 4.40
C ALA A 62 19.81 -3.51 3.42
N ILE A 63 18.61 -3.16 2.95
CA ILE A 63 18.38 -2.11 1.93
C ILE A 63 19.00 -0.76 2.31
N ASP A 64 19.18 -0.50 3.61
CA ASP A 64 19.83 0.69 4.10
C ASP A 64 21.33 0.77 3.82
N GLU A 65 21.99 -0.36 3.58
CA GLU A 65 23.41 -0.49 3.27
C GLU A 65 23.71 -0.54 1.76
N ILE A 66 22.68 -0.64 0.92
CA ILE A 66 22.82 -0.77 -0.54
C ILE A 66 22.69 0.60 -1.21
N GLU A 67 23.73 1.02 -1.92
CA GLU A 67 23.72 2.28 -2.67
C GLU A 67 23.07 2.14 -4.06
N PHE A 68 23.37 1.07 -4.79
CA PHE A 68 22.79 0.79 -6.10
C PHE A 68 22.99 -0.67 -6.52
N TYR A 69 22.18 -1.12 -7.48
CA TYR A 69 22.44 -2.34 -8.25
C TYR A 69 22.81 -2.00 -9.71
N GLY A 70 23.46 -2.95 -10.40
CA GLY A 70 23.77 -2.86 -11.82
C GLY A 70 25.18 -2.37 -12.14
N ASP A 71 25.35 -1.79 -13.32
CA ASP A 71 26.64 -1.38 -13.89
C ASP A 71 26.58 0.05 -14.50
N ASN A 72 27.52 0.36 -15.39
CA ASN A 72 27.61 1.68 -16.03
C ASN A 72 26.53 1.91 -17.11
N GLU A 73 25.95 0.85 -17.67
CA GLU A 73 24.88 0.95 -18.66
C GLU A 73 23.50 0.89 -17.99
N PHE A 74 23.29 -0.04 -17.06
CA PHE A 74 22.04 -0.21 -16.32
C PHE A 74 22.27 0.06 -14.84
N LYS A 75 21.76 1.17 -14.32
CA LYS A 75 21.98 1.56 -12.92
C LYS A 75 20.68 1.72 -12.16
N TYR A 76 20.63 1.11 -10.98
CA TYR A 76 19.47 1.10 -10.09
C TYR A 76 19.82 1.66 -8.71
N PRO A 77 20.03 2.99 -8.58
CA PRO A 77 20.36 3.60 -7.31
C PRO A 77 19.20 3.49 -6.32
N ILE A 78 19.53 3.27 -5.06
CA ILE A 78 18.60 3.31 -3.93
C ILE A 78 18.83 4.62 -3.18
N GLU A 79 17.78 5.42 -3.08
CA GLU A 79 17.83 6.73 -2.45
C GLU A 79 16.71 6.88 -1.43
N LEU A 80 16.91 7.72 -0.42
CA LEU A 80 15.84 8.10 0.49
C LEU A 80 14.70 8.78 -0.28
N ILE A 81 13.46 8.43 0.03
CA ILE A 81 12.28 9.00 -0.63
C ILE A 81 12.22 10.52 -0.39
N ASP A 82 12.56 10.97 0.83
CA ASP A 82 12.46 12.36 1.23
C ASP A 82 13.43 13.31 0.50
N LYS A 83 14.46 12.76 -0.17
CA LYS A 83 15.37 13.52 -1.05
C LYS A 83 14.64 14.07 -2.27
N HIS A 84 13.68 13.32 -2.80
CA HIS A 84 12.90 13.68 -4.00
C HIS A 84 11.46 14.08 -3.67
N PHE A 85 10.93 13.62 -2.54
CA PHE A 85 9.55 13.84 -2.09
C PHE A 85 9.54 14.30 -0.62
N PRO A 86 9.86 15.58 -0.32
CA PRO A 86 10.01 16.08 1.04
C PRO A 86 8.78 15.88 1.94
N GLU A 87 7.58 15.80 1.36
CA GLU A 87 6.32 15.51 2.04
C GLU A 87 6.32 14.17 2.78
N PHE A 88 7.13 13.21 2.31
CA PHE A 88 7.30 11.89 2.92
C PHE A 88 7.76 11.97 4.38
N LYS A 89 8.47 13.03 4.79
CA LYS A 89 8.91 13.24 6.18
C LYS A 89 7.76 13.24 7.19
N LYS A 90 6.54 13.58 6.78
CA LYS A 90 5.35 13.58 7.65
C LYS A 90 4.92 12.18 8.09
N TYR A 91 5.31 11.16 7.33
CA TYR A 91 4.92 9.76 7.53
C TYR A 91 5.90 9.00 8.42
N ILE A 92 7.15 9.45 8.50
CA ILE A 92 8.14 8.86 9.40
C ILE A 92 7.67 9.00 10.85
N GLY A 93 7.76 7.90 11.60
CA GLY A 93 7.28 7.82 12.97
C GLY A 93 5.78 7.60 13.11
N LYS A 94 5.02 7.47 12.01
CA LYS A 94 3.58 7.17 12.04
C LYS A 94 3.31 5.68 11.93
N LYS A 95 2.31 5.18 12.65
CA LYS A 95 1.87 3.78 12.48
C LYS A 95 1.07 3.61 11.21
N LEU A 96 1.32 2.50 10.50
CA LEU A 96 0.46 2.04 9.43
C LEU A 96 -0.81 1.44 10.05
N LEU A 97 -1.97 1.98 9.73
CA LEU A 97 -3.27 1.61 10.31
C LEU A 97 -4.07 0.66 9.41
N ASP A 98 -4.04 0.90 8.10
CA ASP A 98 -4.71 0.07 7.10
C ASP A 98 -4.01 0.24 5.74
N PHE A 99 -4.39 -0.58 4.78
CA PHE A 99 -4.08 -0.36 3.38
C PHE A 99 -5.26 -0.80 2.51
N LYS A 100 -5.33 -0.24 1.30
CA LYS A 100 -6.26 -0.67 0.26
C LYS A 100 -5.51 -0.85 -1.04
N GLU A 101 -5.81 -1.94 -1.72
CA GLU A 101 -5.41 -2.10 -3.12
C GLU A 101 -6.14 -1.08 -3.99
N LEU A 102 -5.46 -0.51 -4.97
CA LEU A 102 -6.04 0.34 -5.99
C LEU A 102 -6.22 -0.44 -7.29
N VAL A 103 -7.44 -0.43 -7.82
CA VAL A 103 -7.82 -1.10 -9.06
C VAL A 103 -8.45 -0.12 -10.02
N LEU A 104 -8.37 -0.41 -11.32
CA LEU A 104 -9.09 0.36 -12.33
C LEU A 104 -10.60 0.23 -12.10
N LYS A 105 -11.33 1.34 -12.26
CA LYS A 105 -12.80 1.33 -12.16
C LYS A 105 -13.45 0.43 -13.21
N GLU A 106 -12.86 0.35 -14.40
CA GLU A 106 -13.37 -0.42 -15.54
C GLU A 106 -12.86 -1.87 -15.56
N ALA A 107 -11.82 -2.17 -14.78
CA ALA A 107 -11.16 -3.48 -14.75
C ALA A 107 -10.66 -3.82 -13.34
N GLU A 108 -11.59 -4.13 -12.43
CA GLU A 108 -11.30 -4.37 -11.01
C GLU A 108 -10.37 -5.57 -10.73
N SER A 109 -10.16 -6.43 -11.74
CA SER A 109 -9.21 -7.55 -11.64
C SER A 109 -7.75 -7.13 -11.72
N MET A 110 -7.47 -5.91 -12.18
CA MET A 110 -6.11 -5.39 -12.38
C MET A 110 -5.72 -4.43 -11.26
N SER A 111 -4.50 -4.58 -10.76
CA SER A 111 -4.00 -3.93 -9.55
C SER A 111 -2.94 -2.89 -9.89
N PHE A 112 -3.29 -1.62 -9.76
CA PHE A 112 -2.46 -0.51 -10.19
C PHE A 112 -1.71 0.15 -9.04
N GLY A 113 -1.98 -0.22 -7.80
CA GLY A 113 -1.26 0.35 -6.68
C GLY A 113 -1.81 -0.01 -5.33
N ILE A 114 -1.36 0.74 -4.35
CA ILE A 114 -1.79 0.67 -2.95
C ILE A 114 -1.97 2.07 -2.39
N ASN A 115 -3.01 2.22 -1.56
CA ASN A 115 -3.18 3.36 -0.67
C ASN A 115 -2.87 2.90 0.75
N LEU A 116 -1.85 3.47 1.37
CA LEU A 116 -1.40 3.19 2.72
C LEU A 116 -1.96 4.24 3.67
N TYR A 117 -2.64 3.81 4.73
CA TYR A 117 -3.27 4.68 5.70
C TYR A 117 -2.45 4.71 6.99
N PHE A 118 -2.08 5.91 7.43
CA PHE A 118 -1.27 6.13 8.62
C PHE A 118 -2.04 6.94 9.69
N GLU A 119 -1.47 7.01 10.89
CA GLU A 119 -1.91 7.92 11.93
C GLU A 119 -1.99 9.39 11.45
N ASP A 120 -2.71 10.21 12.20
CA ASP A 120 -2.98 11.62 11.89
C ASP A 120 -3.72 11.86 10.56
N ASN A 121 -4.51 10.86 10.12
CA ASN A 121 -5.29 10.93 8.88
C ASN A 121 -4.41 11.21 7.64
N LEU A 122 -3.20 10.68 7.68
CA LEU A 122 -2.26 10.71 6.56
C LEU A 122 -2.50 9.47 5.71
N ASN A 123 -2.51 9.64 4.39
CA ASN A 123 -2.52 8.53 3.45
C ASN A 123 -1.39 8.71 2.44
N TRP A 124 -0.91 7.61 1.87
CA TRP A 124 0.08 7.66 0.82
C TRP A 124 -0.27 6.64 -0.24
N VAL A 125 -0.48 7.15 -1.46
CA VAL A 125 -0.72 6.33 -2.62
C VAL A 125 0.59 6.07 -3.34
N ILE A 126 0.86 4.79 -3.60
CA ILE A 126 1.91 4.30 -4.51
C ILE A 126 1.16 3.61 -5.65
N HIS A 127 1.25 4.12 -6.86
CA HIS A 127 0.54 3.51 -7.98
C HIS A 127 1.26 3.70 -9.31
N ASN A 128 1.02 2.76 -10.22
CA ASN A 128 1.41 2.82 -11.63
C ASN A 128 0.31 3.55 -12.44
N GLN A 129 0.72 4.45 -13.32
CA GLN A 129 -0.16 5.10 -14.29
C GLN A 129 -0.42 4.17 -15.46
N ASP A 130 -1.69 3.98 -15.82
CA ASP A 130 -2.08 3.11 -16.93
C ASP A 130 -1.42 3.51 -18.27
N TYR A 131 -1.35 2.55 -19.19
CA TYR A 131 -0.76 2.72 -20.52
C TYR A 131 -1.41 3.91 -21.27
N PRO A 132 -0.65 4.76 -21.98
CA PRO A 132 0.74 4.57 -22.44
C PRO A 132 1.84 5.15 -21.55
N ILE A 133 1.51 5.65 -20.34
CA ILE A 133 2.52 6.29 -19.51
C ILE A 133 3.37 5.24 -18.79
N ASP A 134 2.74 4.23 -18.18
CA ASP A 134 3.38 3.11 -17.46
C ASP A 134 4.53 3.55 -16.54
N ARG A 135 4.19 4.40 -15.56
CA ARG A 135 5.14 4.92 -14.57
C ARG A 135 4.53 4.96 -13.20
N ASN A 136 5.33 4.65 -12.19
CA ASN A 136 4.90 4.79 -10.81
C ASN A 136 4.97 6.25 -10.34
N VAL A 137 3.98 6.65 -9.55
CA VAL A 137 3.89 7.96 -8.93
C VAL A 137 3.43 7.85 -7.48
N TYR A 138 3.77 8.87 -6.70
CA TYR A 138 3.31 9.03 -5.33
C TYR A 138 2.30 10.15 -5.19
N TYR A 139 1.27 9.94 -4.37
CA TYR A 139 0.41 11.02 -3.87
C TYR A 139 0.35 11.02 -2.35
N PHE A 140 0.58 12.20 -1.75
CA PHE A 140 0.61 12.43 -0.30
C PHE A 140 -0.56 13.29 0.21
N ASN A 141 -1.66 13.39 -0.56
CA ASN A 141 -2.69 14.41 -0.39
C ASN A 141 -4.13 13.88 -0.29
N ASN A 142 -4.35 12.66 0.18
CA ASN A 142 -5.68 12.05 0.32
C ASN A 142 -6.48 11.97 -0.99
N LYS A 143 -5.82 12.07 -2.15
CA LYS A 143 -6.47 11.95 -3.45
C LYS A 143 -6.08 10.65 -4.14
N ILE A 144 -7.08 9.84 -4.46
CA ILE A 144 -6.96 8.70 -5.37
C ILE A 144 -7.18 9.23 -6.80
N PRO A 145 -6.41 8.77 -7.81
CA PRO A 145 -6.65 9.07 -9.22
C PRO A 145 -8.09 8.81 -9.66
N GLU A 146 -8.59 9.59 -10.62
CA GLU A 146 -10.00 9.56 -11.02
C GLU A 146 -10.42 8.27 -11.72
N ASP A 147 -9.49 7.58 -12.36
CA ASP A 147 -9.62 6.30 -13.04
C ASP A 147 -9.53 5.10 -12.07
N LEU A 148 -8.93 5.31 -10.89
CA LEU A 148 -8.74 4.29 -9.87
C LEU A 148 -9.81 4.35 -8.78
N LYS A 149 -10.02 3.22 -8.12
CA LYS A 149 -10.76 3.12 -6.88
C LYS A 149 -10.10 2.14 -5.93
N GLU A 150 -10.42 2.26 -4.66
CA GLU A 150 -10.05 1.23 -3.70
C GLU A 150 -10.84 -0.03 -3.95
N ASN A 151 -10.12 -1.14 -4.02
CA ASN A 151 -10.73 -2.44 -4.06
C ASN A 151 -11.51 -2.64 -2.76
N LYS A 152 -12.83 -2.73 -2.88
CA LYS A 152 -13.71 -3.18 -1.82
C LYS A 152 -13.60 -4.70 -1.74
N ASN A 153 -12.41 -5.22 -1.48
CA ASN A 153 -12.32 -6.55 -0.91
C ASN A 153 -12.96 -6.42 0.47
N GLU A 154 -14.27 -6.62 0.51
CA GLU A 154 -14.96 -7.08 1.68
C GLU A 154 -14.10 -8.22 2.18
N MET A 155 -13.45 -8.01 3.33
CA MET A 155 -13.16 -9.16 4.15
C MET A 155 -14.48 -9.94 4.17
N LEU A 156 -14.45 -11.16 3.63
CA LEU A 156 -15.19 -12.26 4.21
C LEU A 156 -14.71 -12.34 5.67
N THR A 157 -15.14 -11.35 6.45
CA THR A 157 -15.08 -11.40 7.88
C THR A 157 -15.94 -12.61 8.19
N LEU A 158 -15.36 -13.56 8.90
CA LEU A 158 -16.08 -14.43 9.82
C LEU A 158 -16.77 -13.55 10.89
N GLY A 159 -17.62 -12.63 10.42
CA GLY A 159 -18.11 -11.42 11.06
C GLY A 159 -19.43 -10.96 10.41
N GLY A 160 -19.73 -11.42 9.18
CA GLY A 160 -21.11 -11.53 8.70
C GLY A 160 -21.95 -12.42 9.62
N ILE A 161 -21.37 -13.50 10.14
CA ILE A 161 -22.01 -14.36 11.15
C ILE A 161 -22.15 -13.61 12.48
N GLN A 162 -21.16 -12.83 12.93
CA GLN A 162 -21.24 -12.16 14.23
C GLN A 162 -22.26 -10.99 14.24
N ALA A 163 -22.41 -10.28 13.11
CA ALA A 163 -23.41 -9.23 12.94
C ALA A 163 -24.84 -9.79 12.77
N GLU A 164 -25.01 -10.93 12.09
CA GLU A 164 -26.30 -11.62 12.03
C GLU A 164 -26.70 -12.23 13.38
N TRP A 165 -25.76 -12.82 14.13
CA TRP A 165 -26.03 -13.31 15.49
C TRP A 165 -26.40 -12.19 16.48
N LEU A 166 -25.78 -11.00 16.37
CA LEU A 166 -26.18 -9.84 17.18
C LEU A 166 -27.58 -9.34 16.81
N LYS A 167 -27.93 -9.32 15.51
CA LYS A 167 -29.27 -8.93 15.05
C LYS A 167 -30.34 -9.95 15.44
N MET A 168 -30.04 -11.26 15.33
CA MET A 168 -30.97 -12.34 15.69
C MET A 168 -31.21 -12.43 17.21
N SER A 169 -30.19 -12.21 18.05
CA SER A 169 -30.35 -12.19 19.51
C SER A 169 -31.13 -10.98 20.04
N ILE A 170 -31.00 -9.81 19.38
CA ILE A 170 -31.82 -8.62 19.67
C ILE A 170 -33.29 -8.83 19.25
N PHE A 171 -33.55 -9.59 18.19
CA PHE A 171 -34.92 -9.94 17.79
C PHE A 171 -35.57 -10.97 18.73
N ALA A 172 -34.85 -12.03 19.10
CA ALA A 172 -35.36 -13.04 20.02
C ALA A 172 -35.65 -12.49 21.44
N SER A 173 -34.86 -11.53 21.91
CA SER A 173 -35.08 -10.86 23.20
C SER A 173 -36.26 -9.87 23.19
N LYS A 174 -36.61 -9.31 22.02
CA LYS A 174 -37.82 -8.49 21.87
C LYS A 174 -39.11 -9.32 21.81
N GLU A 175 -39.08 -10.52 21.24
CA GLU A 175 -40.28 -11.39 21.23
C GLU A 175 -40.60 -11.98 22.60
N ILE A 176 -39.60 -12.26 23.44
CA ILE A 176 -39.83 -12.75 24.82
C ILE A 176 -40.42 -11.65 25.73
N ALA A 177 -40.19 -10.37 25.43
CA ALA A 177 -40.75 -9.24 26.18
C ALA A 177 -42.23 -8.96 25.87
N VAL A 178 -42.79 -9.52 24.79
CA VAL A 178 -44.20 -9.33 24.41
C VAL A 178 -45.12 -10.40 25.02
N TYR A 179 -44.58 -11.50 25.56
CA TYR A 179 -45.34 -12.57 26.23
C TYR A 179 -45.27 -12.54 27.76
N ARG A 180 -44.75 -11.46 28.37
CA ARG A 180 -44.87 -11.18 29.82
C ARG A 180 -45.63 -9.88 30.05
N LYS A 181 -46.94 -9.91 29.82
CA LYS A 181 -47.92 -9.05 30.48
C LYS A 181 -49.15 -9.87 30.82
#